data_AF-A0A971MQY6-F1
#
_entry.id   AF-A0A971MQY6-F1
#
_cell.length_a   1.000
_cell.length_b   1.000
_cell.length_c   1.000
_cell.angle_alpha   90.00
_cell.angle_beta   90.00
_cell.angle_gamma   90.00
#
_symmetry.space_group_name_H-M   'P 1'
#
loop_
_entity.id
_entity.type
_entity.pdbx_description
1 polymer ?
#
loop_
_entity_poly.entity_id
_entity_poly.type
_entity_poly.pdbx_seq_one_letter_code
_entity_poly.pdbx_strand_id
1 'polypeptide(L)'
;MIGHIVGWWPKKLLFQPKSPKVTGTTFKKWTILIYLNGQNELGPEMNQAKCKIEAMVPFENLNVVIEIGRSHDSLVNILRPSYQKNSTNISWHGVRRYQITGIKSFFYCNSNA
;
A
#
# COMPACT_ATOMS: atom_id res chain seq x y z
N MET A 1 -53.88 26.46 1.68
CA MET A 1 -53.09 25.93 2.81
C MET A 1 -53.43 24.45 2.88
N ILE A 2 -52.66 23.54 2.28
CA ILE A 2 -51.44 22.93 2.80
C ILE A 2 -50.64 22.42 1.58
N GLY A 3 -49.35 22.76 1.53
CA GLY A 3 -48.44 22.35 0.47
C GLY A 3 -47.93 20.93 0.67
N HIS A 4 -47.86 20.16 -0.41
CA HIS A 4 -47.09 18.93 -0.46
C HIS A 4 -45.86 19.14 -1.34
N ILE A 5 -44.71 19.20 -0.68
CA ILE A 5 -43.38 19.19 -1.29
C ILE A 5 -43.16 17.79 -1.85
N VAL A 6 -43.30 17.63 -3.18
CA VAL A 6 -42.87 16.41 -3.87
C VAL A 6 -41.38 16.58 -4.16
N GLY A 7 -40.55 15.93 -3.34
CA GLY A 7 -39.11 16.00 -3.42
C GLY A 7 -38.56 15.62 -4.80
N TRP A 8 -37.76 16.52 -5.37
CA TRP A 8 -36.86 16.22 -6.48
C TRP A 8 -35.76 15.28 -6.00
N TRP A 9 -35.90 13.99 -6.28
CA TRP A 9 -34.78 13.05 -6.24
C TRP A 9 -34.34 12.78 -7.68
N PRO A 10 -33.08 13.07 -8.07
CA PRO A 10 -32.59 12.66 -9.37
C PRO A 10 -32.55 11.14 -9.41
N LYS A 11 -33.21 10.57 -10.43
CA LYS A 11 -33.22 9.14 -10.72
C LYS A 11 -31.78 8.62 -10.71
N LYS A 12 -31.50 7.68 -9.80
CA LYS A 12 -30.38 6.74 -9.79
C LYS A 12 -29.24 7.11 -10.77
N LEU A 13 -28.21 7.77 -10.26
CA LEU A 13 -26.87 7.70 -10.83
C LEU A 13 -26.43 6.22 -10.75
N LEU A 14 -26.80 5.43 -11.76
CA LEU A 14 -26.18 4.14 -12.02
C LEU A 14 -24.76 4.43 -12.46
N PHE A 15 -23.87 4.56 -11.47
CA PHE A 15 -22.44 4.47 -11.69
C PHE A 15 -22.16 3.01 -12.10
N GLN A 16 -22.29 2.71 -13.38
CA GLN A 16 -21.64 1.55 -13.95
C GLN A 16 -20.22 1.98 -14.27
N PRO A 17 -19.20 1.58 -13.50
CA PRO A 17 -17.84 1.75 -13.97
C PRO A 17 -17.75 0.98 -15.28
N LYS A 18 -17.56 1.70 -16.39
CA LYS A 18 -17.18 1.09 -17.66
C LYS A 18 -15.84 0.43 -17.41
N SER A 19 -15.84 -0.85 -17.06
CA SER A 19 -14.59 -1.60 -16.95
C SER A 19 -13.98 -1.62 -18.35
N PRO A 20 -12.73 -1.16 -18.53
CA PRO A 20 -12.02 -1.43 -19.77
C PRO A 20 -12.02 -2.95 -19.97
N LYS A 21 -12.38 -3.43 -21.16
CA LYS A 21 -12.14 -4.83 -21.55
C LYS A 21 -10.64 -5.04 -21.53
N VAL A 22 -10.11 -5.56 -20.43
CA VAL A 22 -8.71 -5.95 -20.33
C VAL A 22 -8.54 -7.24 -21.12
N THR A 23 -8.20 -7.10 -22.39
CA THR A 23 -7.80 -8.23 -23.24
C THR A 23 -6.39 -8.67 -22.86
N GLY A 24 -6.28 -9.85 -22.22
CA GLY A 24 -5.02 -10.58 -22.08
C GLY A 24 -4.37 -10.63 -20.69
N THR A 25 -5.11 -10.45 -19.59
CA THR A 25 -4.56 -10.73 -18.25
C THR A 25 -4.57 -12.22 -17.95
N THR A 26 -3.40 -12.86 -17.96
CA THR A 26 -3.17 -14.08 -17.18
C THR A 26 -3.45 -13.72 -15.71
N PHE A 27 -4.59 -14.18 -15.19
CA PHE A 27 -4.92 -13.99 -13.78
C PHE A 27 -3.78 -14.57 -12.94
N LYS A 28 -3.22 -13.76 -12.04
CA LYS A 28 -2.25 -14.25 -11.06
C LYS A 28 -2.95 -15.33 -10.22
N LYS A 29 -2.30 -16.47 -10.06
CA LYS A 29 -2.87 -17.64 -9.39
C LYS A 29 -3.00 -17.43 -7.88
N TRP A 30 -2.10 -16.65 -7.29
CA TRP A 30 -2.05 -16.41 -5.86
C TRP A 30 -1.78 -14.94 -5.54
N THR A 31 -2.39 -14.46 -4.45
CA THR A 31 -2.04 -13.18 -3.84
C THR A 31 -1.40 -13.45 -2.48
N ILE A 32 -0.22 -12.87 -2.25
CA ILE A 32 0.49 -12.93 -0.97
C ILE A 32 0.43 -11.53 -0.36
N LEU A 33 -0.11 -11.45 0.86
CA LEU A 33 -0.02 -10.26 1.70
C LEU A 33 1.11 -10.46 2.71
N ILE A 34 2.09 -9.57 2.70
CA ILE A 34 3.17 -9.52 3.68
C ILE A 34 2.88 -8.33 4.60
N TYR A 35 2.54 -8.61 5.85
CA TYR A 35 2.26 -7.60 6.86
C TYR A 35 3.47 -7.41 7.77
N LEU A 36 4.11 -6.24 7.67
CA LEU A 36 5.27 -5.86 8.46
C LEU A 36 4.84 -4.83 9.51
N ASN A 37 4.57 -5.30 10.73
CA ASN A 37 4.21 -4.42 11.84
C ASN A 37 5.45 -3.79 12.47
N GLY A 38 5.76 -2.56 12.04
CA GLY A 38 6.90 -1.80 12.54
C GLY A 38 6.57 -0.74 13.57
N GLN A 39 5.56 -0.94 14.41
CA GLN A 39 5.36 -0.15 15.62
C GLN A 39 6.42 -0.47 16.70
N ASN A 40 7.68 -0.57 16.28
CA ASN A 40 8.86 -0.94 17.07
C ASN A 40 10.14 -0.43 16.37
N GLU A 41 11.30 -0.77 16.92
CA GLU A 41 12.63 -0.40 16.43
C GLU A 41 13.14 -1.20 15.23
N LEU A 42 12.37 -2.19 14.75
CA LEU A 42 12.75 -3.07 13.62
C LEU A 42 12.52 -2.42 12.24
N GLY A 43 12.27 -1.11 12.22
CA GLY A 43 12.22 -0.25 11.03
C GLY A 43 13.29 -0.57 9.98
N PRO A 44 14.58 -0.70 10.36
CA PRO A 44 15.68 -1.04 9.45
C PRO A 44 15.54 -2.41 8.79
N GLU A 45 15.22 -3.44 9.57
CA GLU A 45 15.10 -4.82 9.12
C GLU A 45 13.93 -4.99 8.16
N MET A 46 12.78 -4.36 8.43
CA MET A 46 11.64 -4.39 7.51
C MET A 46 11.95 -3.72 6.17
N ASN A 47 12.73 -2.64 6.19
CA ASN A 47 13.21 -2.01 4.96
C ASN A 47 14.12 -2.95 4.17
N GLN A 48 15.04 -3.62 4.85
CA GLN A 48 15.93 -4.60 4.22
C GLN A 48 15.13 -5.76 3.63
N ALA A 49 14.12 -6.26 4.35
CA ALA A 49 13.22 -7.31 3.87
C ALA A 49 12.46 -6.85 2.62
N LYS A 50 11.88 -5.64 2.62
CA LYS A 50 11.22 -5.05 1.45
C LYS A 50 12.17 -5.00 0.24
N CYS A 51 13.38 -4.46 0.41
CA CYS A 51 14.38 -4.41 -0.67
C CYS A 51 14.72 -5.79 -1.23
N LYS A 52 14.86 -6.81 -0.37
CA LYS A 52 15.12 -8.19 -0.80
C LYS A 52 13.95 -8.76 -1.61
N ILE A 53 12.71 -8.54 -1.18
CA ILE A 53 11.51 -9.01 -1.88
C ILE A 53 11.40 -8.34 -3.26
N GLU A 54 11.69 -7.04 -3.34
CA GLU A 54 11.70 -6.30 -4.60
C GLU A 54 12.77 -6.80 -5.58
N ALA A 55 13.90 -7.28 -5.07
CA ALA A 55 14.98 -7.84 -5.87
C ALA A 55 14.72 -9.29 -6.37
N MET A 56 13.80 -10.04 -5.75
CA MET A 56 13.50 -11.44 -6.11
C MET A 56 12.59 -11.61 -7.35
N VAL A 57 12.19 -10.50 -7.95
CA VAL A 57 11.29 -10.41 -9.11
C VAL A 57 11.94 -10.93 -10.41
N PRO A 58 11.18 -11.51 -11.38
CA PRO A 58 9.72 -11.46 -11.53
C PRO A 58 8.92 -12.63 -10.99
N PHE A 59 7.76 -12.29 -10.40
CA PHE A 59 6.74 -13.25 -9.98
C PHE A 59 5.67 -13.40 -11.08
N GLU A 60 5.82 -14.39 -11.96
CA GLU A 60 4.90 -14.59 -13.10
C GLU A 60 3.48 -14.97 -12.66
N ASN A 61 3.33 -15.68 -11.54
CA ASN A 61 2.03 -16.20 -11.06
C ASN A 61 1.57 -15.64 -9.71
N LEU A 62 2.32 -14.72 -9.10
CA LEU A 62 1.99 -14.13 -7.80
C LEU A 62 1.69 -12.64 -7.93
N ASN A 63 0.72 -12.19 -7.14
CA ASN A 63 0.53 -10.80 -6.79
C ASN A 63 1.05 -10.61 -5.36
N VAL A 64 2.08 -9.80 -5.16
CA VAL A 64 2.65 -9.56 -3.83
C VAL A 64 2.24 -8.17 -3.37
N VAL A 65 1.60 -8.10 -2.21
CA VAL A 65 1.22 -6.87 -1.53
C VAL A 65 2.00 -6.81 -0.22
N ILE A 66 2.71 -5.73 0.02
CA ILE A 66 3.43 -5.50 1.28
C ILE A 66 2.78 -4.32 2.00
N GLU A 67 2.37 -4.52 3.23
CA GLU A 67 1.96 -3.45 4.13
C GLU A 67 3.01 -3.28 5.21
N ILE A 68 3.49 -2.05 5.38
CA ILE A 68 4.52 -1.71 6.37
C ILE A 68 3.96 -0.64 7.27
N GLY A 69 3.80 -0.98 8.55
CA GLY A 69 3.65 0.00 9.62
C GLY A 69 5.04 0.46 10.08
N ARG A 70 5.20 1.74 10.38
CA ARG A 70 6.44 2.29 10.94
C ARG A 70 6.15 3.29 12.05
N SER A 71 6.85 3.07 13.17
CA SER A 71 7.00 4.08 14.21
C SER A 71 7.93 5.21 13.76
N HIS A 72 7.99 6.27 14.55
CA HIS A 72 8.84 7.41 14.29
C HIS A 72 10.33 7.00 14.41
N ASP A 73 11.20 7.57 13.56
CA ASP A 73 12.64 7.25 13.55
C ASP A 73 13.31 7.50 14.92
N SER A 74 12.73 8.39 15.74
CA SER A 74 13.20 8.66 17.11
C SER A 74 13.20 7.41 17.99
N LEU A 75 12.26 6.48 17.79
CA LEU A 75 12.21 5.22 18.53
C LEU A 75 13.45 4.37 18.25
N VAL A 76 13.84 4.26 16.98
CA VAL A 76 15.05 3.54 16.56
C VAL A 76 16.29 4.22 17.13
N ASN A 77 16.36 5.55 17.10
CA ASN A 77 17.52 6.28 17.62
C ASN A 77 17.70 6.11 19.14
N ILE A 78 16.60 6.05 19.90
CA ILE A 78 16.63 5.83 21.35
C ILE A 78 17.07 4.40 21.68
N LEU A 79 16.47 3.41 21.03
CA LEU A 79 16.71 2.00 21.35
C LEU A 79 17.97 1.44 20.70
N ARG A 80 18.45 2.06 19.62
CA ARG A 80 19.61 1.62 18.82
C ARG A 80 20.48 2.83 18.41
N PRO A 81 21.11 3.52 19.38
CA PRO A 81 21.86 4.76 19.12
C PRO A 81 23.07 4.58 18.19
N SER A 82 23.58 3.35 18.05
CA SER A 82 24.66 3.02 17.09
C SER A 82 24.16 2.82 15.65
N TYR A 83 22.85 2.72 15.42
CA TYR A 83 22.29 2.54 14.10
C TYR A 83 22.37 3.85 13.30
N GLN A 84 23.17 3.84 12.23
CA GLN A 84 23.27 4.96 11.31
C GLN A 84 22.31 4.76 10.13
N LYS A 85 21.28 5.60 10.06
CA LYS A 85 20.34 5.60 8.94
C LYS A 85 21.01 6.22 7.71
N ASN A 86 21.01 5.51 6.58
CA ASN A 86 21.42 6.07 5.30
C ASN A 86 20.52 7.27 4.94
N SER A 87 21.12 8.44 4.77
CA SER A 87 20.48 9.77 4.63
C SER A 87 19.64 9.95 3.36
N THR A 88 19.64 8.96 2.46
CA THR A 88 18.95 9.03 1.16
C THR A 88 17.46 8.70 1.22
N ASN A 89 16.95 8.17 2.34
CA ASN A 89 15.54 7.83 2.48
C ASN A 89 14.76 8.95 3.20
N ILE A 90 13.79 9.52 2.49
CA ILE A 90 12.76 10.42 3.06
C ILE A 90 12.18 9.76 4.31
N SER A 91 12.27 10.45 5.45
CA SER A 91 11.69 9.99 6.72
C SER A 91 10.17 9.87 6.56
N TRP A 92 9.63 8.73 7.01
CA TRP A 92 8.19 8.49 7.01
C TRP A 92 7.80 7.58 8.17
N HIS A 93 6.62 7.83 8.72
CA HIS A 93 5.98 7.04 9.77
C HIS A 93 4.51 6.79 9.38
N GLY A 94 3.82 5.91 10.10
CA GLY A 94 2.45 5.48 9.77
C GLY A 94 2.43 4.17 8.98
N VAL A 95 1.39 3.95 8.17
CA VAL A 95 1.21 2.71 7.40
C VAL A 95 1.30 2.99 5.91
N ARG A 96 2.05 2.17 5.17
CA ARG A 96 2.21 2.25 3.73
C ARG A 96 1.99 0.89 3.09
N ARG A 97 1.25 0.86 1.99
CA ARG A 97 1.01 -0.37 1.21
C ARG A 97 1.70 -0.27 -0.15
N TYR A 98 2.32 -1.36 -0.56
CA TYR A 98 3.06 -1.50 -1.80
C TYR A 98 2.51 -2.70 -2.55
N GLN A 99 2.24 -2.53 -3.84
CA GLN A 99 1.99 -3.65 -4.72
C GLN A 99 3.25 -3.88 -5.56
N ILE A 100 3.78 -5.10 -5.52
CA ILE A 100 4.95 -5.49 -6.31
C ILE A 100 4.44 -6.18 -7.57
N THR A 101 4.62 -5.51 -8.71
CA THR A 101 4.26 -6.03 -10.03
C THR A 101 5.48 -6.00 -10.93
N GLY A 102 6.06 -7.15 -11.24
CA GLY A 102 7.32 -7.17 -11.99
C GLY A 102 8.39 -6.34 -11.28
N ILE A 103 9.28 -5.69 -12.04
CA ILE A 103 10.52 -5.00 -11.56
C ILE A 103 10.26 -3.68 -10.81
N LYS A 104 9.01 -3.35 -10.51
CA LYS A 104 8.63 -2.08 -9.86
C LYS A 104 7.61 -2.30 -8.74
N SER A 105 7.88 -1.69 -7.59
CA SER A 105 6.92 -1.51 -6.50
C SER A 105 6.14 -0.22 -6.72
N PHE A 106 4.80 -0.29 -6.76
CA PHE A 106 3.95 0.89 -6.78
C PHE A 106 3.50 1.23 -5.36
N PHE A 107 3.74 2.46 -4.94
CA PHE A 107 3.22 2.98 -3.68
C PHE A 107 1.70 3.17 -3.83
N TYR A 108 0.92 2.42 -3.05
CA TYR A 108 -0.53 2.54 -3.03
C TYR A 108 -0.93 3.45 -1.88
N CYS A 109 -1.12 4.75 -2.18
CA CYS A 109 -1.74 5.68 -1.25
C CYS A 109 -3.24 5.66 -1.51
N ASN A 110 -4.04 5.16 -0.56
CA ASN A 110 -5.49 5.30 -0.64
C ASN A 110 -5.84 6.72 -0.18
N SER A 111 -6.19 7.61 -1.12
CA SER A 111 -6.48 9.03 -0.85
C SER A 111 -7.86 9.29 -0.23
N ASN A 112 -8.48 8.28 0.38
CA ASN A 112 -9.85 8.35 0.93
C ASN A 112 -9.91 7.76 2.35
N ALA A 113 -9.13 8.30 3.28
CA ALA A 113 -9.30 8.07 4.71
C ALA A 113 -9.39 9.42 5.44
#